data_AF-A0A7W6H5F2-F1
#
_entry.id   AF-A0A7W6H5F2-F1
#
_cell.length_a   1.000
_cell.length_b   1.000
_cell.length_c   1.000
_cell.angle_alpha   90.00
_cell.angle_beta   90.00
_cell.angle_gamma   90.00
#
_symmetry.space_group_name_H-M   'P 1'
#
loop_
_entity.id
_entity.type
_entity.pdbx_description
1 polymer ?
#
loop_
_entity_poly.entity_id
_entity_poly.type
_entity_poly.pdbx_seq_one_letter_code
_entity_poly.pdbx_strand_id
1 'polypeptide(L)' 'MPDFDVKYLLTGNTGEKDVIETGRVTADSPEDARVQAKAAGSARGIDHDEISVSRVDANDDATVVDVTHVEH' A
#
# COMPACT_ATOMS: atom_id res chain seq x y z
N MET A 1 -17.92 2.14 -4.27
CA MET A 1 -16.60 2.44 -3.69
C MET A 1 -15.58 1.64 -4.50
N PRO A 2 -14.54 2.25 -5.06
CA PRO A 2 -13.48 1.53 -5.75
C PRO A 2 -12.66 0.67 -4.78
N ASP A 3 -12.08 -0.40 -5.31
CA ASP A 3 -11.11 -1.23 -4.60
C ASP A 3 -9.70 -0.74 -4.91
N PHE A 4 -8.83 -0.83 -3.90
CA PHE A 4 -7.42 -0.48 -4.01
C PHE A 4 -6.57 -1.67 -3.56
N ASP A 5 -5.61 -2.03 -4.40
CA ASP A 5 -4.55 -2.97 -4.08
C ASP A 5 -3.42 -2.20 -3.40
N VAL A 6 -3.03 -2.67 -2.22
CA VAL A 6 -2.05 -2.06 -1.34
C VAL A 6 -0.85 -2.98 -1.28
N LYS A 7 0.36 -2.43 -1.42
CA LYS A 7 1.61 -3.16 -1.27
C LYS A 7 2.48 -2.46 -0.24
N TYR A 8 2.96 -3.21 0.74
CA TYR A 8 3.92 -2.75 1.74
C TYR A 8 5.30 -3.16 1.27
N LEU A 9 6.20 -2.17 1.14
CA LEU A 9 7.58 -2.39 0.77
C LEU A 9 8.49 -2.05 1.95
N LEU A 10 9.43 -2.96 2.23
CA LEU A 10 10.51 -2.72 3.16
C LEU A 10 11.82 -2.60 2.37
N THR A 11 12.61 -1.59 2.69
CA THR A 11 13.95 -1.42 2.15
C THR A 11 14.90 -2.24 3.01
N GLY A 12 15.39 -3.35 2.48
CA GLY A 12 16.39 -4.17 3.15
C GLY A 12 17.72 -3.42 3.32
N ASN A 13 18.62 -3.97 4.14
CA ASN A 13 19.98 -3.42 4.38
C ASN A 13 20.82 -3.27 3.10
N THR A 14 20.44 -3.90 2.00
CA THR A 14 21.08 -3.80 0.68
C THR A 14 20.51 -2.67 -0.19
N GLY A 15 19.48 -1.95 0.28
CA GLY A 15 18.75 -0.94 -0.50
C GLY A 15 17.72 -1.52 -1.48
N GLU A 16 17.53 -2.84 -1.48
CA GLU A 16 16.50 -3.50 -2.29
C GLU A 16 15.14 -3.40 -1.59
N LYS A 17 14.11 -2.98 -2.32
CA LYS A 17 12.73 -2.91 -1.82
C LYS A 17 12.04 -4.25 -2.05
N ASP A 18 11.79 -4.98 -0.96
CA ASP A 18 11.01 -6.21 -0.99
C ASP A 18 9.54 -5.93 -0.68
N VAL A 19 8.65 -6.49 -1.50
CA VAL A 19 7.21 -6.49 -1.20
C VAL A 19 6.96 -7.54 -0.14
N ILE A 20 6.74 -7.10 1.09
CA ILE A 20 6.55 -8.00 2.24
C ILE A 20 5.09 -8.41 2.41
N GLU A 21 4.16 -7.59 1.92
CA GLU A 21 2.75 -7.87 2.02
C GLU A 21 1.93 -7.12 0.97
N THR A 22 0.87 -7.77 0.50
CA THR A 22 -0.15 -7.17 -0.35
C THR A 22 -1.52 -7.32 0.31
N GLY A 23 -2.34 -6.28 0.27
CA GLY A 23 -3.69 -6.29 0.78
C GLY A 23 -4.65 -5.60 -0.18
N ARG A 24 -5.95 -5.79 0.03
CA ARG A 24 -6.98 -5.06 -0.71
C ARG A 24 -7.83 -4.26 0.27
N VAL A 25 -8.09 -3.00 -0.08
CA VAL A 25 -8.85 -2.07 0.74
C VAL A 25 -9.90 -1.41 -0.14
N THR A 26 -11.16 -1.43 0.30
CA THR A 26 -12.23 -0.68 -0.35
C THR A 26 -12.29 0.70 0.29
N ALA A 27 -12.11 1.75 -0.50
CA ALA A 27 -12.10 3.12 0.00
C ALA A 27 -12.72 4.08 -1.03
N ASP A 28 -13.11 5.29 -0.60
CA ASP A 28 -13.65 6.29 -1.52
C ASP A 28 -12.56 6.97 -2.36
N SER A 29 -11.32 7.00 -1.84
CA SER A 29 -10.16 7.65 -2.44
C SER A 29 -8.86 6.88 -2.16
N PRO A 30 -7.81 7.03 -2.99
CA PRO A 30 -6.51 6.39 -2.75
C PRO A 30 -5.83 6.85 -1.46
N GLU A 31 -6.01 8.13 -1.08
CA GLU A 31 -5.53 8.64 0.21
C GLU A 31 -6.17 7.93 1.40
N ASP A 32 -7.46 7.60 1.29
CA ASP A 32 -8.22 6.94 2.35
C ASP A 32 -7.81 5.46 2.46
N ALA A 33 -7.66 4.78 1.31
CA ALA A 33 -7.06 3.43 1.25
C ALA A 33 -5.66 3.41 1.87
N ARG A 34 -4.85 4.45 1.64
CA ARG A 34 -3.52 4.58 2.24
C ARG A 34 -3.56 4.75 3.75
N VAL A 35 -4.45 5.59 4.29
CA VAL A 35 -4.59 5.77 5.76
C VAL A 35 -4.99 4.44 6.41
N GLN A 36 -5.93 3.72 5.79
CA GLN A 36 -6.35 2.40 6.25
C GLN A 36 -5.21 1.38 6.16
N ALA A 37 -4.45 1.37 5.07
CA ALA A 37 -3.26 0.54 4.90
C ALA A 37 -2.22 0.81 5.99
N LYS A 38 -1.87 2.08 6.21
CA LYS A 38 -0.92 2.48 7.25
C LYS A 38 -1.37 2.01 8.64
N ALA A 39 -2.65 2.18 8.95
CA ALA A 39 -3.23 1.72 10.21
C ALA A 39 -3.19 0.18 10.34
N ALA A 40 -3.49 -0.55 9.27
CA ALA A 40 -3.45 -2.01 9.24
C ALA A 40 -2.02 -2.57 9.37
N GLY A 41 -1.05 -1.99 8.66
CA GLY A 41 0.37 -2.36 8.77
C GLY A 41 0.90 -2.11 10.19
N SER A 42 0.62 -0.93 10.74
CA SER A 42 1.02 -0.58 12.11
C SER A 42 0.38 -1.49 13.16
N ALA A 43 -0.91 -1.80 13.05
CA ALA A 43 -1.61 -2.72 13.96
C ALA A 43 -1.04 -4.14 13.94
N ARG A 44 -0.38 -4.53 12.84
CA ARG A 44 0.28 -5.83 12.67
C ARG A 44 1.75 -5.82 13.07
N GLY A 45 2.27 -4.68 13.53
CA GLY A 45 3.69 -4.53 13.84
C GLY A 45 4.60 -4.61 12.62
N ILE A 46 4.05 -4.30 11.43
CA ILE A 46 4.81 -4.26 10.18
C ILE A 46 5.45 -2.88 10.07
N ASP A 47 6.75 -2.85 10.32
CA ASP A 47 7.58 -1.73 9.92
C ASP A 47 7.72 -1.77 8.39
N HIS A 48 7.48 -0.65 7.71
CA HIS A 48 7.51 -0.55 6.24
C HIS A 48 7.98 0.84 5.84
N ASP A 49 8.89 0.91 4.87
CA ASP A 49 9.44 2.18 4.35
C ASP A 49 8.55 2.81 3.29
N GLU A 50 7.69 2.03 2.63
CA GLU A 50 6.85 2.54 1.56
C GLU A 50 5.52 1.79 1.47
N ILE A 51 4.46 2.56 1.25
CA ILE A 51 3.14 2.03 0.90
C ILE A 51 2.85 2.44 -0.54
N SER A 52 2.61 1.45 -1.40
CA SER A 52 2.12 1.67 -2.75
C SER A 52 0.64 1.29 -2.81
N VAL A 53 -0.19 2.20 -3.31
CA VAL A 53 -1.63 2.01 -3.48
C VAL A 53 -1.96 2.10 -4.96
N SER A 54 -2.60 1.05 -5.46
CA SER A 54 -3.02 0.91 -6.85
C SER A 54 -4.53 0.82 -6.89
N ARG A 55 -5.17 1.61 -7.76
CA ARG A 55 -6.61 1.52 -7.97
C ARG A 55 -6.89 0.29 -8.83
N VAL A 56 -7.81 -0.53 -8.38
CA VAL A 56 -8.34 -1.66 -9.15
C VAL A 56 -9.59 -1.16 -9.84
N ASP A 57 -9.50 -0.95 -11.14
CA ASP A 57 -10.68 -0.64 -11.95
C ASP A 57 -11.44 -1.93 -12.30
N ALA A 58 -12.72 -1.78 -12.67
CA ALA A 58 -13.63 -2.90 -12.94
C ALA A 58 -13.21 -3.83 -14.10
N ASN A 59 -12.13 -3.50 -14.82
CA ASN A 59 -11.50 -4.34 -15.84
C ASN A 59 -10.30 -5.15 -15.31
N ASP A 60 -10.11 -5.23 -13.99
CA ASP A 60 -8.98 -5.91 -13.33
C ASP A 60 -7.60 -5.30 -13.65
N ASP A 61 -7.57 -4.12 -14.27
CA ASP A 61 -6.34 -3.37 -14.51
C ASP A 61 -5.99 -2.55 -13.27
N ALA A 62 -4.88 -2.91 -12.61
CA ALA A 62 -4.39 -2.23 -11.43
C ALA A 62 -3.48 -1.06 -11.85
N THR A 63 -4.02 0.16 -11.84
CA THR A 63 -3.22 1.36 -12.09
C THR A 63 -2.66 1.88 -10.77
N VAL A 64 -1.34 2.02 -10.65
CA VAL A 64 -0.72 2.67 -9.48
C VAL A 64 -1.17 4.13 -9.46
N VAL A 65 -1.87 4.52 -8.39
CA VAL A 65 -2.45 5.87 -8.27
C VAL A 65 -1.79 6.69 -7.17
N ASP A 66 -1.17 6.05 -6.18
CA ASP A 66 -0.46 6.71 -5.10
C ASP A 66 0.70 5.84 -4.63
N VAL A 67 1.86 6.45 -4.42
CA VAL A 67 3.01 5.81 -3.76
C VAL A 67 3.54 6.82 -2.77
N THR A 68 3.64 6.41 -1.51
CA THR A 68 4.24 7.28 -0.51
C THR A 68 5.30 6.54 0.30
N HIS A 69 6.46 7.19 0.37
CA HIS A 69 7.52 6.84 1.29
C HIS A 69 7.08 7.17 2.72
N VAL A 70 7.09 6.18 3.59
CA VAL A 70 6.86 6.30 5.03
C VAL A 70 8.24 6.40 5.66
N GLU A 71 8.70 7.61 5.92
CA GLU A 71 9.91 7.81 6.73
C GLU A 71 9.61 7.36 8.16
N HIS A 72 10.46 6.48 8.69
CA HIS A 72 10.39 5.94 10.06
C HIS A 72 11.02 6.90 11.08
#